data_AF-A0A8D0JZQ0-F1
#
_entry.id   AF-A0A8D0JZQ0-F1
#
_cell.length_a   1.000
_cell.length_b   1.000
_cell.length_c   1.000
_cell.angle_alpha   90.00
_cell.angle_beta   90.00
_cell.angle_gamma   90.00
#
_symmetry.space_group_name_H-M   'P 1'
#
loop_
_entity.id
_entity.type
_entity.pdbx_description
1 polymer ?
#
loop_
_entity_poly.entity_id
_entity_poly.type
_entity_poly.pdbx_seq_one_letter_code
_entity_poly.pdbx_strand_id
1 'polypeptide(L)'
;MTDDSQRNFRSVYYEKVGFRGVEEKKSLEILLKDDRLGILPPHHESHARVMAYRKEQYSDVLHALDVIRFVSDATPQVEVFLYMHRLESGKLPRSPSFPLEPEDEVFLAIAKAMEEMVEDSVDCYWITRCFVNQLDSKYRDFLPQLPKAFEQYLNLEDSRLLSHLKACSAVSRLPYDLWFKRCFAGCLPEPSLQRQ
;
A
#
# COMPACT_ATOMS: atom_id res chain seq x y z
N MET A 1 -28.91 21.46 20.59
CA MET A 1 -29.12 20.37 19.62
C MET A 1 -28.97 20.93 18.22
N THR A 2 -27.82 20.70 17.61
CA THR A 2 -27.56 20.21 16.24
C THR A 2 -26.15 20.64 15.87
N ASP A 3 -25.26 19.67 16.03
CA ASP A 3 -23.85 19.69 15.68
C ASP A 3 -23.76 19.67 14.15
N ASP A 4 -23.48 20.83 13.55
CA ASP A 4 -23.23 20.96 12.12
C ASP A 4 -21.78 20.55 11.88
N SER A 5 -21.54 19.24 11.98
CA SER A 5 -20.29 18.60 11.57
C SER A 5 -20.09 18.93 10.09
N GLN A 6 -19.17 19.84 9.82
CA GLN A 6 -18.74 20.20 8.48
C GLN A 6 -18.43 18.93 7.70
N ARG A 7 -19.32 18.58 6.76
CA ARG A 7 -19.09 17.47 5.84
C ARG A 7 -17.75 17.71 5.15
N ASN A 8 -16.81 16.80 5.35
CA ASN A 8 -15.49 16.83 4.73
C ASN A 8 -15.67 17.06 3.21
N PHE A 9 -14.93 18.00 2.64
CA PHE A 9 -14.93 18.30 1.20
C PHE A 9 -14.89 17.03 0.34
N ARG A 10 -14.20 15.99 0.80
CA ARG A 10 -14.14 14.65 0.20
C ARG A 10 -15.53 14.01 0.02
N SER A 11 -16.40 14.07 1.03
CA SER A 11 -17.76 13.50 0.94
C SER A 11 -18.60 14.23 -0.08
N VAL A 12 -18.46 15.56 -0.15
CA VAL A 12 -19.19 16.42 -1.10
C VAL A 12 -18.74 16.15 -2.53
N TYR A 13 -17.44 15.95 -2.77
CA TYR A 13 -16.90 15.63 -4.08
C TYR A 13 -17.42 14.27 -4.59
N TYR A 14 -17.34 13.21 -3.80
CA TYR A 14 -17.76 11.86 -4.21
C TYR A 14 -19.27 11.75 -4.47
N GLU A 15 -20.09 12.45 -3.69
CA GLU A 15 -21.53 12.55 -3.94
C GLU A 15 -21.82 13.22 -5.29
N LYS A 16 -21.05 14.26 -5.62
CA LYS A 16 -21.21 15.06 -6.85
C LYS A 16 -20.77 14.31 -8.11
N VAL A 17 -19.76 13.44 -8.02
CA VAL A 17 -19.29 12.61 -9.13
C VAL A 17 -19.99 11.24 -9.22
N GLY A 18 -21.06 11.02 -8.44
CA GLY A 18 -21.92 9.84 -8.56
C GLY A 18 -21.42 8.59 -7.83
N PHE A 19 -20.34 8.67 -7.07
CA PHE A 19 -19.89 7.62 -6.17
C PHE A 19 -20.67 7.70 -4.84
N ARG A 20 -21.96 7.36 -4.89
CA ARG A 20 -22.80 7.27 -3.68
C ARG A 20 -22.44 5.99 -2.92
N GLY A 21 -22.00 6.12 -1.66
CA GLY A 21 -21.95 5.00 -0.72
C GLY A 21 -20.63 4.22 -0.62
N VAL A 22 -19.49 4.80 -1.00
CA VAL A 22 -18.19 4.26 -0.53
C VAL A 22 -18.08 4.60 0.95
N GLU A 23 -18.61 3.74 1.81
CA GLU A 23 -18.31 3.79 3.24
C GLU A 23 -16.83 3.39 3.40
N GLU A 24 -15.94 4.38 3.38
CA GLU A 24 -14.49 4.23 3.61
C GLU A 24 -14.19 3.35 4.84
N LYS A 25 -15.08 3.34 5.84
CA LYS A 25 -15.02 2.45 7.02
C LYS A 25 -15.26 0.95 6.75
N LYS A 26 -16.14 0.56 5.82
CA LYS A 26 -16.36 -0.87 5.51
C LYS A 26 -15.14 -1.48 4.84
N SER A 27 -14.51 -0.68 3.99
CA SER A 27 -13.28 -0.97 3.25
C SER A 27 -12.11 -1.37 4.18
N LEU A 28 -11.97 -0.70 5.33
CA LEU A 28 -10.91 -0.96 6.30
C LEU A 28 -11.12 -2.21 7.13
N GLU A 29 -12.33 -2.42 7.64
CA GLU A 29 -12.67 -3.66 8.33
C GLU A 29 -12.51 -4.87 7.41
N ILE A 30 -12.77 -4.73 6.10
CA ILE A 30 -12.57 -5.81 5.13
C ILE A 30 -11.08 -6.12 4.97
N LEU A 31 -10.19 -5.12 4.82
CA LEU A 31 -8.74 -5.37 4.68
C LEU A 31 -8.13 -6.01 5.94
N LEU A 32 -8.58 -5.61 7.13
CA LEU A 32 -8.12 -6.18 8.39
C LEU A 32 -8.70 -7.58 8.65
N LYS A 33 -9.97 -7.80 8.27
CA LYS A 33 -10.63 -9.12 8.33
C LYS A 33 -10.25 -10.03 7.16
N ASP A 34 -9.46 -9.55 6.19
CA ASP A 34 -9.05 -10.38 5.07
C ASP A 34 -7.93 -11.33 5.53
N ASP A 35 -8.32 -12.56 5.87
CA ASP A 35 -7.43 -13.69 6.17
C ASP A 35 -6.34 -13.87 5.11
N ARG A 36 -6.53 -13.34 3.89
CA ARG A 36 -5.56 -13.42 2.79
C ARG A 36 -4.27 -12.66 3.08
N LEU A 37 -4.29 -11.60 3.90
CA LEU A 37 -3.07 -10.85 4.28
C LEU A 37 -2.28 -11.53 5.40
N GLY A 38 -2.86 -12.50 6.11
CA GLY A 38 -2.21 -13.21 7.22
C GLY A 38 -1.89 -12.33 8.43
N ILE A 39 -2.58 -11.18 8.56
CA ILE A 39 -2.44 -10.28 9.71
C ILE A 39 -3.19 -10.86 10.91
N LEU A 40 -4.45 -11.23 10.69
CA LEU A 40 -5.31 -11.88 11.66
C LEU A 40 -5.49 -13.37 11.35
N PRO A 41 -5.65 -14.24 12.36
CA PRO A 41 -6.02 -15.62 12.17
C PRO A 41 -7.51 -15.75 11.79
N PRO A 42 -7.94 -16.87 11.18
CA PRO A 42 -9.35 -17.08 10.82
C PRO A 42 -10.28 -17.17 12.04
N HIS A 43 -9.73 -17.44 13.23
CA HIS A 43 -10.48 -17.52 14.49
C HIS A 43 -10.65 -16.13 15.10
N HIS A 44 -11.81 -15.51 14.88
CA HIS A 44 -12.13 -14.13 15.31
C HIS A 44 -11.96 -13.88 16.83
N GLU A 45 -12.18 -14.91 17.65
CA GLU A 45 -11.96 -14.87 19.11
C GLU A 45 -10.53 -14.47 19.48
N SER A 46 -9.56 -14.79 18.61
CA SER A 46 -8.15 -14.47 18.80
C SER A 46 -7.75 -13.09 18.28
N HIS A 47 -8.62 -12.40 17.53
CA HIS A 47 -8.26 -11.13 16.86
C HIS A 47 -7.77 -10.08 17.84
N ALA A 48 -8.49 -9.85 18.93
CA ALA A 48 -8.11 -8.86 19.94
C ALA A 48 -6.72 -9.16 20.54
N ARG A 49 -6.44 -10.43 20.84
CA ARG A 49 -5.15 -10.86 21.39
C ARG A 49 -4.02 -10.72 20.38
N VAL A 50 -4.26 -11.08 19.11
CA VAL A 50 -3.26 -10.94 18.05
C VAL A 50 -2.97 -9.46 17.80
N MET A 51 -3.99 -8.60 17.73
CA MET A 51 -3.79 -7.16 17.57
C MET A 51 -3.06 -6.52 18.75
N ALA A 52 -3.27 -7.01 19.98
CA ALA A 52 -2.49 -6.58 21.13
C ALA A 52 -0.99 -6.84 20.93
N TYR A 53 -0.61 -8.06 20.53
CA TYR A 53 0.79 -8.39 20.24
C TYR A 53 1.36 -7.58 19.07
N ARG A 54 0.57 -7.33 18.03
CA ARG A 54 0.96 -6.53 16.87
C ARG A 54 1.21 -5.06 17.24
N LYS A 55 0.42 -4.53 18.17
CA LYS A 55 0.59 -3.18 18.73
C LYS A 55 1.81 -3.07 19.64
N GLU A 56 2.07 -4.08 20.46
CA GLU A 56 3.29 -4.16 21.28
C GLU A 56 4.53 -4.18 20.38
N GLN A 57 4.56 -5.08 19.39
CA GLN A 57 5.67 -5.15 18.43
C GLN A 57 5.88 -3.84 17.67
N TYR A 58 4.80 -3.21 17.20
CA TYR A 58 4.87 -1.89 16.56
C TYR A 58 5.54 -0.86 17.49
N SER A 59 5.12 -0.81 18.75
CA SER A 59 5.62 0.13 19.75
C SER A 59 7.09 -0.13 20.09
N ASP A 60 7.49 -1.40 20.23
CA ASP A 60 8.86 -1.79 20.54
C ASP A 60 9.84 -1.41 19.41
N VAL A 61 9.45 -1.67 18.15
CA VAL A 61 10.29 -1.35 16.98
C VAL A 61 10.38 0.17 16.78
N LEU A 62 9.27 0.90 16.95
CA LEU A 62 9.28 2.36 16.90
C LEU A 62 10.18 2.94 17.99
N HIS A 63 10.03 2.46 19.23
CA HIS A 63 10.84 2.90 20.35
C HIS A 63 12.34 2.62 20.12
N ALA A 64 12.68 1.46 19.54
CA ALA A 64 14.06 1.16 19.19
C ALA A 64 14.64 2.18 18.19
N LEU A 65 13.85 2.59 17.18
CA LEU A 65 14.26 3.63 16.22
C LEU A 65 14.42 5.01 16.87
N ASP A 66 13.56 5.36 17.83
CA ASP A 66 13.68 6.60 18.62
C ASP A 66 14.96 6.61 19.46
N VAL A 67 15.23 5.51 20.18
CA VAL A 67 16.41 5.38 21.07
C VAL A 67 17.71 5.53 20.29
N ILE A 68 17.79 4.95 19.09
CA ILE A 68 18.96 5.08 18.20
C ILE A 68 18.92 6.37 17.37
N ARG A 69 17.92 7.24 17.57
CA ARG A 69 17.72 8.54 16.90
C ARG A 69 17.63 8.43 15.38
N PHE A 70 17.03 7.35 14.91
CA PHE A 70 16.77 7.16 13.48
C PHE A 70 15.54 7.92 13.01
N VAL A 71 14.56 8.09 13.90
CA VAL A 71 13.32 8.81 13.65
C VAL A 71 13.10 9.87 14.74
N SER A 72 12.16 10.76 14.48
CA SER A 72 11.74 11.84 15.38
C SER A 72 10.28 12.20 15.10
N ASP A 73 9.69 13.05 15.93
CA ASP A 73 8.33 13.58 15.71
C ASP A 73 8.16 14.33 14.37
N ALA A 74 9.25 14.77 13.74
CA ALA A 74 9.24 15.42 12.44
C ALA A 74 9.34 14.43 11.26
N THR A 75 9.62 13.15 11.52
CA THR A 75 9.78 12.13 10.48
C THR A 75 8.40 11.76 9.92
N PRO A 76 8.18 11.81 8.59
CA PRO A 76 6.92 11.40 7.99
C PRO A 76 6.56 9.95 8.36
N GLN A 77 5.30 9.69 8.64
CA GLN A 77 4.82 8.39 9.12
C GLN A 77 5.15 7.24 8.15
N VAL A 78 5.06 7.47 6.84
CA VAL A 78 5.45 6.48 5.81
C VAL A 78 6.94 6.15 5.81
N GLU A 79 7.81 7.11 6.18
CA GLU A 79 9.24 6.86 6.36
C GLU A 79 9.50 6.08 7.65
N VAL A 80 8.75 6.37 8.72
CA VAL A 80 8.77 5.55 9.94
C VAL A 80 8.44 4.10 9.61
N PHE A 81 7.38 3.84 8.84
CA PHE A 81 7.02 2.48 8.41
C PHE A 81 8.15 1.78 7.63
N LEU A 82 8.79 2.50 6.71
CA LEU A 82 9.94 1.97 5.96
C LEU A 82 11.09 1.59 6.90
N TYR A 83 11.46 2.45 7.85
CA TYR A 83 12.55 2.18 8.77
C TYR A 83 12.23 1.06 9.75
N MET A 84 10.97 0.95 10.21
CA MET A 84 10.51 -0.20 10.99
C MET A 84 10.67 -1.50 10.19
N HIS A 85 10.22 -1.51 8.92
CA HIS A 85 10.35 -2.67 8.05
C HIS A 85 11.82 -3.08 7.80
N ARG A 86 12.71 -2.10 7.60
CA ARG A 86 14.15 -2.35 7.45
C ARG A 86 14.79 -2.89 8.72
N LEU A 87 14.42 -2.36 9.88
CA LEU A 87 14.93 -2.84 11.16
C LEU A 87 14.52 -4.30 11.39
N GLU A 88 13.25 -4.63 11.19
CA GLU A 88 12.75 -6.00 11.34
C GLU A 88 13.35 -7.00 10.34
N SER A 89 13.68 -6.53 9.12
CA SER A 89 14.33 -7.36 8.09
C SER A 89 15.85 -7.43 8.22
N GLY A 90 16.44 -6.75 9.21
CA GLY A 90 17.90 -6.70 9.41
C GLY A 90 18.64 -5.88 8.36
N LYS A 91 17.93 -4.99 7.66
CA LYS A 91 18.44 -4.15 6.56
C LYS A 91 18.50 -2.65 6.92
N LEU A 92 18.36 -2.29 8.20
CA LEU A 92 18.44 -0.89 8.61
C LEU A 92 19.86 -0.35 8.33
N PRO A 93 19.99 0.74 7.55
CA PRO A 93 21.30 1.30 7.25
C PRO A 93 21.86 2.03 8.47
N ARG A 94 23.14 2.44 8.39
CA ARG A 94 23.82 3.14 9.50
C ARG A 94 23.26 4.53 9.80
N SER A 95 22.55 5.15 8.86
CA SER A 95 22.04 6.52 8.96
C SER A 95 20.77 6.68 8.11
N PRO A 96 19.81 7.52 8.54
CA PRO A 96 18.59 7.81 7.77
C PRO A 96 18.89 8.55 6.46
N SER A 97 20.03 9.21 6.33
CA SER A 97 20.44 9.90 5.09
C SER A 97 20.97 8.95 4.01
N PHE A 98 20.98 7.65 4.26
CA PHE A 98 21.42 6.67 3.27
C PHE A 98 20.43 6.67 2.08
N PRO A 99 20.93 6.62 0.82
CA PRO A 99 20.05 6.61 -0.34
C PRO A 99 19.01 5.48 -0.30
N LEU A 100 17.81 5.77 -0.81
CA LEU A 100 16.77 4.76 -0.98
C LEU A 100 17.17 3.78 -2.11
N GLU A 101 16.97 2.49 -1.87
CA GLU A 101 17.05 1.46 -2.89
C GLU A 101 15.72 1.38 -3.67
N PRO A 102 15.69 0.82 -4.89
CA PRO A 102 14.47 0.75 -5.69
C PRO A 102 13.30 0.05 -4.98
N GLU A 103 13.57 -0.97 -4.15
CA GLU A 103 12.54 -1.65 -3.35
C GLU A 103 11.94 -0.73 -2.28
N ASP A 104 12.74 0.16 -1.72
CA ASP A 104 12.28 1.13 -0.71
C ASP A 104 11.33 2.15 -1.31
N GLU A 105 11.58 2.59 -2.55
CA GLU A 105 10.67 3.48 -3.25
C GLU A 105 9.32 2.80 -3.55
N VAL A 106 9.33 1.50 -3.83
CA VAL A 106 8.10 0.71 -4.01
C VAL A 106 7.34 0.63 -2.69
N PHE A 107 8.02 0.28 -1.60
CA PHE A 107 7.43 0.25 -0.26
C PHE A 107 6.82 1.60 0.10
N LEU A 108 7.54 2.71 -0.08
CA LEU A 108 7.06 4.06 0.23
C LEU A 108 5.86 4.47 -0.62
N ALA A 109 5.85 4.12 -1.91
CA ALA A 109 4.71 4.42 -2.77
C ALA A 109 3.44 3.70 -2.27
N ILE A 110 3.57 2.42 -1.91
CA ILE A 110 2.46 1.63 -1.36
C ILE A 110 2.06 2.17 0.02
N ALA A 111 3.01 2.47 0.90
CA ALA A 111 2.75 3.01 2.23
C ALA A 111 1.96 4.33 2.19
N LYS A 112 2.31 5.22 1.26
CA LYS A 112 1.58 6.48 1.04
C LYS A 112 0.14 6.25 0.61
N ALA A 113 -0.09 5.31 -0.32
CA ALA A 113 -1.45 4.95 -0.71
C ALA A 113 -2.21 4.33 0.47
N MET A 114 -1.56 3.48 1.28
CA MET A 114 -2.17 2.84 2.45
C MET A 114 -2.50 3.82 3.56
N GLU A 115 -1.69 4.86 3.78
CA GLU A 115 -1.94 5.90 4.78
C GLU A 115 -3.22 6.69 4.48
N GLU A 116 -3.51 6.96 3.22
CA GLU A 116 -4.77 7.59 2.80
C GLU A 116 -5.99 6.65 2.90
N MET A 117 -5.76 5.34 2.92
CA MET A 117 -6.81 4.33 3.01
C MET A 117 -7.08 3.86 4.45
N VAL A 118 -6.09 3.92 5.34
CA VAL A 118 -6.08 3.31 6.68
C VAL A 118 -5.77 4.35 7.76
N GLU A 119 -6.76 4.62 8.61
CA GLU A 119 -6.64 5.65 9.67
C GLU A 119 -5.72 5.22 10.84
N ASP A 120 -5.79 3.96 11.28
CA ASP A 120 -4.97 3.48 12.39
C ASP A 120 -3.54 3.17 11.93
N SER A 121 -2.54 3.74 12.60
CA SER A 121 -1.13 3.64 12.20
C SER A 121 -0.56 2.23 12.36
N VAL A 122 -1.05 1.46 13.32
CA VAL A 122 -0.62 0.07 13.57
C VAL A 122 -1.16 -0.81 12.44
N ASP A 123 -2.45 -0.69 12.16
CA ASP A 123 -3.12 -1.38 11.06
C ASP A 123 -2.49 -1.01 9.71
N CYS A 124 -2.24 0.28 9.46
CA CYS A 124 -1.63 0.75 8.22
C CYS A 124 -0.23 0.15 8.01
N TYR A 125 0.59 0.12 9.06
CA TYR A 125 1.90 -0.51 9.01
C TYR A 125 1.80 -2.01 8.68
N TRP A 126 0.95 -2.74 9.40
CA TRP A 126 0.82 -4.19 9.22
C TRP A 126 0.25 -4.57 7.86
N ILE A 127 -0.74 -3.82 7.37
CA ILE A 127 -1.30 -3.98 6.02
C ILE A 127 -0.21 -3.72 4.97
N THR A 128 0.47 -2.58 5.05
CA THR A 128 1.55 -2.21 4.10
C THR A 128 2.62 -3.30 4.06
N ARG A 129 3.13 -3.69 5.23
CA ARG A 129 4.18 -4.71 5.38
C ARG A 129 3.74 -6.06 4.81
N CYS A 130 2.55 -6.53 5.17
CA CYS A 130 2.06 -7.82 4.69
C CYS A 130 1.77 -7.80 3.19
N PHE A 131 1.22 -6.71 2.67
CA PHE A 131 0.96 -6.54 1.23
C PHE A 131 2.25 -6.58 0.42
N VAL A 132 3.26 -5.78 0.79
CA VAL A 132 4.57 -5.81 0.12
C VAL A 132 5.21 -7.19 0.23
N ASN A 133 5.16 -7.82 1.39
CA ASN A 133 5.67 -9.18 1.55
C ASN A 133 4.97 -10.20 0.63
N GLN A 134 3.69 -10.03 0.30
CA GLN A 134 3.04 -10.90 -0.69
C GLN A 134 3.57 -10.69 -2.11
N LEU A 135 3.84 -9.45 -2.50
CA LEU A 135 4.48 -9.15 -3.77
C LEU A 135 5.83 -9.85 -3.87
N ASP A 136 6.62 -9.79 -2.79
CA ASP A 136 7.95 -10.36 -2.72
C ASP A 136 7.99 -11.86 -2.47
N SER A 137 6.90 -12.49 -2.06
CA SER A 137 6.84 -13.94 -1.78
C SER A 137 5.88 -14.66 -2.72
N LYS A 138 4.58 -14.50 -2.49
CA LYS A 138 3.50 -15.20 -3.20
C LYS A 138 3.46 -14.87 -4.69
N TYR A 139 3.71 -13.60 -5.06
CA TYR A 139 3.61 -13.14 -6.44
C TYR A 139 4.96 -12.95 -7.13
N ARG A 140 6.08 -13.27 -6.46
CA ARG A 140 7.45 -13.05 -6.96
C ARG A 140 7.66 -13.52 -8.40
N ASP A 141 7.22 -14.73 -8.70
CA ASP A 141 7.43 -15.35 -10.02
C ASP A 141 6.37 -14.92 -11.05
N PHE A 142 5.25 -14.36 -10.60
CA PHE A 142 4.13 -13.94 -11.45
C PHE A 142 4.27 -12.49 -11.92
N LEU A 143 4.73 -11.58 -11.06
CA LEU A 143 4.87 -10.15 -11.40
C LEU A 143 5.71 -9.90 -12.67
N PRO A 144 6.85 -10.59 -12.91
CA PRO A 144 7.63 -10.40 -14.14
C PRO A 144 6.90 -10.84 -15.42
N GLN A 145 5.82 -11.64 -15.30
CA GLN A 145 5.04 -12.13 -16.44
C GLN A 145 3.91 -11.17 -16.84
N LEU A 146 3.54 -10.24 -15.97
CA LEU A 146 2.44 -9.29 -16.18
C LEU A 146 2.60 -8.39 -17.42
N PRO A 147 3.81 -7.89 -17.79
CA PRO A 147 3.99 -7.15 -19.04
C PRO A 147 3.56 -7.94 -20.28
N LYS A 148 3.89 -9.24 -20.32
CA LYS A 148 3.51 -10.12 -21.42
C LYS A 148 2.00 -10.40 -21.40
N ALA A 149 1.43 -10.62 -20.23
CA ALA A 149 -0.01 -10.80 -20.08
C ALA A 149 -0.78 -9.53 -20.53
N PHE A 150 -0.28 -8.35 -20.17
CA PHE A 150 -0.84 -7.07 -20.61
C PHE A 150 -0.88 -6.97 -22.13
N GLU A 151 0.22 -7.29 -22.82
CA GLU A 151 0.23 -7.31 -24.29
C GLU A 151 -0.79 -8.31 -24.87
N GLN A 152 -0.91 -9.50 -24.27
CA GLN A 152 -1.86 -10.52 -24.71
C GLN A 152 -3.30 -10.05 -24.59
N TYR A 153 -3.69 -9.51 -23.43
CA TYR A 153 -5.03 -8.99 -23.20
C TYR A 153 -5.32 -7.75 -24.04
N LEU A 154 -4.36 -6.82 -24.17
CA LEU A 154 -4.53 -5.65 -25.03
C LEU A 154 -4.73 -6.05 -26.50
N ASN A 155 -4.08 -7.11 -26.98
CA ASN A 155 -4.30 -7.59 -28.34
C ASN A 155 -5.72 -8.13 -28.57
N LEU A 156 -6.30 -8.77 -27.54
CA LEU A 156 -7.66 -9.31 -27.60
C LEU A 156 -8.70 -8.18 -27.57
N GLU A 157 -8.48 -7.15 -26.74
CA GLU A 157 -9.40 -6.01 -26.60
C GLU A 157 -9.26 -4.98 -27.73
N ASP A 158 -8.02 -4.60 -28.08
CA ASP A 158 -7.72 -3.63 -29.14
C ASP A 158 -6.34 -3.88 -29.79
N SER A 159 -6.33 -4.79 -30.78
CA SER A 159 -5.14 -5.10 -31.58
C SER A 159 -4.59 -3.89 -32.38
N ARG A 160 -5.42 -2.88 -32.69
CA ARG A 160 -4.97 -1.69 -33.43
C ARG A 160 -4.12 -0.81 -32.52
N LEU A 161 -4.56 -0.61 -31.27
CA LEU A 161 -3.79 0.11 -30.27
C LEU A 161 -2.46 -0.58 -29.97
N LEU A 162 -2.45 -1.91 -29.77
CA LEU A 162 -1.20 -2.64 -29.58
C LEU A 162 -0.25 -2.50 -30.78
N SER A 163 -0.78 -2.60 -32.01
CA SER A 163 0.01 -2.43 -33.23
C SER A 163 0.62 -1.02 -33.31
N HIS A 164 -0.13 0.00 -32.92
CA HIS A 164 0.37 1.38 -32.87
C HIS A 164 1.49 1.54 -31.83
N LEU A 165 1.31 0.99 -30.62
CA LEU A 165 2.35 1.02 -29.57
C LEU A 165 3.63 0.29 -30.03
N LYS A 166 3.50 -0.83 -30.75
CA LYS A 166 4.64 -1.55 -31.33
C LYS A 166 5.32 -0.75 -32.43
N ALA A 167 4.56 -0.13 -33.32
CA ALA A 167 5.09 0.73 -34.39
C ALA A 167 5.90 1.91 -33.84
N CYS A 168 5.49 2.46 -32.69
CA CYS A 168 6.19 3.55 -32.00
C CYS A 168 7.32 3.07 -31.07
N SER A 169 7.59 1.76 -30.97
CA SER A 169 8.51 1.18 -29.98
C SER A 169 8.19 1.56 -28.52
N ALA A 170 6.92 1.87 -28.23
CA ALA A 170 6.48 2.36 -26.93
C ALA A 170 6.26 1.24 -25.91
N VAL A 171 5.98 0.00 -26.35
CA VAL A 171 5.67 -1.15 -25.48
C VAL A 171 6.76 -1.36 -24.42
N SER A 172 8.03 -1.35 -24.83
CA SER A 172 9.17 -1.52 -23.92
C SER A 172 9.39 -0.37 -22.93
N ARG A 173 8.73 0.78 -23.15
CA ARG A 173 8.88 2.01 -22.36
C ARG A 173 7.65 2.30 -21.50
N LEU A 174 6.65 1.43 -21.50
CA LEU A 174 5.49 1.57 -20.64
C LEU A 174 5.92 1.48 -19.16
N PRO A 175 5.22 2.18 -18.25
CA PRO A 175 5.60 2.27 -16.85
C PRO A 175 5.19 1.00 -16.07
N TYR A 176 5.73 -0.16 -16.47
CA TYR A 176 5.40 -1.46 -15.86
C TYR A 176 5.75 -1.53 -14.38
N ASP A 177 6.82 -0.86 -13.95
CA ASP A 177 7.17 -0.80 -12.53
C ASP A 177 6.10 -0.05 -11.71
N LEU A 178 5.52 1.02 -12.26
CA LEU A 178 4.40 1.73 -11.62
C LEU A 178 3.16 0.83 -11.53
N TRP A 179 2.84 0.09 -12.59
CA TRP A 179 1.63 -0.74 -12.64
C TRP A 179 1.74 -2.02 -11.82
N PHE A 180 2.90 -2.69 -11.87
CA PHE A 180 3.03 -4.06 -11.39
C PHE A 180 3.95 -4.22 -10.17
N LYS A 181 4.87 -3.28 -9.92
CA LYS A 181 5.63 -3.28 -8.64
C LYS A 181 4.97 -2.37 -7.62
N ARG A 182 4.61 -1.15 -8.01
CA ARG A 182 3.90 -0.19 -7.14
C ARG A 182 2.39 -0.42 -7.11
N CYS A 183 1.88 -1.38 -7.87
CA CYS A 183 0.45 -1.71 -7.94
C CYS A 183 -0.42 -0.47 -8.19
N PHE A 184 0.00 0.42 -9.09
CA PHE A 184 -0.68 1.70 -9.37
C PHE A 184 -0.70 2.73 -8.23
N ALA A 185 0.02 2.52 -7.13
CA ALA A 185 0.20 3.52 -6.08
C ALA A 185 0.88 4.78 -6.64
N GLY A 186 0.26 5.93 -6.41
CA GLY A 186 0.66 7.22 -7.00
C GLY A 186 0.24 7.41 -8.48
N CYS A 187 -0.51 6.47 -9.05
CA CYS A 187 -1.10 6.56 -10.39
C CYS A 187 -2.61 6.79 -10.33
N LEU A 188 -3.32 5.97 -9.55
CA LEU A 188 -4.76 6.06 -9.35
C LEU A 188 -5.10 6.73 -8.01
N PRO A 189 -6.18 7.51 -7.91
CA PRO A 189 -6.70 7.97 -6.62
C PRO A 189 -7.08 6.79 -5.74
N GLU A 190 -6.81 6.91 -4.44
CA GLU A 190 -6.87 5.80 -3.48
C GLU A 190 -8.24 5.10 -3.41
N PRO A 191 -9.39 5.80 -3.49
CA PRO A 191 -10.69 5.13 -3.50
C PRO A 191 -10.99 4.32 -4.76
N SER A 192 -10.28 4.59 -5.85
CA SER A 192 -10.32 3.74 -7.05
C SER A 192 -9.33 2.59 -6.93
N LEU A 193 -8.14 2.87 -6.38
CA LEU A 193 -7.08 1.89 -6.17
C LEU A 193 -7.52 0.76 -5.24
N GLN A 194 -8.20 1.07 -4.14
CA GLN A 194 -8.68 0.08 -3.17
C GLN A 194 -9.61 -0.98 -3.77
N ARG A 195 -10.27 -0.68 -4.89
CA ARG A 195 -11.27 -1.56 -5.53
C ARG A 195 -10.69 -2.47 -6.61
N GLN A 196 -9.43 -2.27 -6.99
CA GLN A 196 -8.72 -3.08 -7.99
C GLN A 196 -8.13 -4.33 -7.35
#